data_AF-A0A0Q8H1Z7-F1
#
_entry.id   AF-A0A0Q8H1Z7-F1
#
_cell.length_a   1.000
_cell.length_b   1.000
_cell.length_c   1.000
_cell.angle_alpha   90.00
_cell.angle_beta   90.00
_cell.angle_gamma   90.00
#
_symmetry.space_group_name_H-M   'P 1'
#
loop_
_entity.id
_entity.type
_entity.pdbx_description
1 polymer ?
#
loop_
_entity_poly.entity_id
_entity_poly.type
_entity_poly.pdbx_seq_one_letter_code
_entity_poly.pdbx_strand_id
1 'polypeptide(L)'
;MGKLVIARIRGDATEEVLRECQSRVLAIVADSRLRCVLYDLLEARALTPEVALSQIRLDEAGPGADLRRAIVVPNSHLAYVARLAFGTSDHRVFYSDIAAAFRWLDEPESPCADESVAVRDRQQSSQRAH
;
A
#
# COMPACT_ATOMS: atom_id res chain seq x y z
N MET A 1 10.53 -10.10 6.11
CA MET A 1 9.35 -9.64 5.38
C MET A 1 8.15 -9.75 6.29
N GLY A 2 7.66 -8.61 6.75
CA GLY A 2 6.38 -8.52 7.45
C GLY A 2 5.22 -8.99 6.56
N LYS A 3 4.08 -9.28 7.19
CA LYS A 3 2.86 -9.68 6.48
C LYS A 3 2.35 -8.46 5.66
N LEU A 4 2.08 -8.66 4.37
CA LEU A 4 1.70 -7.62 3.42
C LEU A 4 0.55 -8.10 2.54
N VAL A 5 -0.38 -7.21 2.18
CA VAL A 5 -1.38 -7.47 1.13
C VAL A 5 -0.82 -7.00 -0.21
N ILE A 6 -0.84 -7.88 -1.23
CA ILE A 6 -0.49 -7.51 -2.60
C ILE A 6 -1.76 -7.53 -3.44
N ALA A 7 -2.13 -6.36 -3.96
CA ALA A 7 -3.28 -6.18 -4.83
C ALA A 7 -2.79 -5.91 -6.25
N ARG A 8 -2.88 -6.91 -7.14
CA ARG A 8 -2.49 -6.77 -8.54
C ARG A 8 -3.71 -6.52 -9.42
N ILE A 9 -3.65 -5.46 -10.22
CA ILE A 9 -4.69 -5.11 -11.18
C ILE A 9 -4.12 -5.26 -12.59
N ARG A 10 -4.88 -5.92 -13.47
CA ARG A 10 -4.50 -6.22 -14.85
C ARG A 10 -5.62 -5.83 -15.80
N GLY A 11 -5.26 -5.38 -16.99
CA GLY A 11 -6.25 -4.92 -17.97
C GLY A 11 -6.92 -3.63 -17.54
N ASP A 12 -8.14 -3.39 -18.01
CA ASP A 12 -8.82 -2.10 -17.82
C ASP A 12 -9.32 -1.95 -16.38
N ALA A 13 -8.81 -0.94 -15.68
CA ALA A 13 -9.08 -0.69 -14.27
C ALA A 13 -10.36 0.14 -14.11
N THR A 14 -11.51 -0.49 -14.36
CA THR A 14 -12.83 0.16 -14.20
C THR A 14 -13.18 0.42 -12.74
N GLU A 15 -14.23 1.22 -12.50
CA GLU A 15 -14.72 1.48 -11.14
C GLU A 15 -15.11 0.19 -10.40
N GLU A 16 -15.77 -0.74 -11.09
CA GLU A 16 -16.18 -2.02 -10.51
C GLU A 16 -14.98 -2.85 -10.06
N VAL A 17 -13.93 -2.89 -10.90
CA VAL A 17 -12.68 -3.61 -10.58
C VAL A 17 -12.00 -2.99 -9.36
N LEU A 18 -11.91 -1.66 -9.29
CA LEU A 18 -11.32 -0.99 -8.11
C LEU A 18 -12.15 -1.20 -6.85
N ARG A 19 -13.47 -1.12 -6.95
CA ARG A 19 -14.37 -1.33 -5.81
C ARG A 19 -14.26 -2.74 -5.25
N GLU A 20 -14.22 -3.74 -6.13
CA GLU A 20 -14.02 -5.14 -5.74
C GLU A 20 -12.63 -5.34 -5.12
N CYS A 21 -11.59 -4.79 -5.74
CA CYS A 21 -10.22 -4.85 -5.23
C CYS A 21 -10.14 -4.25 -3.82
N GLN A 22 -10.65 -3.03 -3.62
CA GLN A 22 -10.70 -2.36 -2.34
C GLN A 22 -11.47 -3.18 -1.30
N SER A 23 -12.64 -3.72 -1.66
CA SER A 23 -13.46 -4.53 -0.74
C SER A 23 -12.69 -5.76 -0.25
N ARG A 24 -11.96 -6.43 -1.14
CA ARG A 24 -11.11 -7.59 -0.80
C ARG A 24 -9.93 -7.18 0.07
N VAL A 25 -9.25 -6.08 -0.26
CA VAL A 25 -8.15 -5.54 0.56
C VAL A 25 -8.64 -5.22 1.96
N LEU A 26 -9.76 -4.50 2.09
CA LEU A 26 -10.37 -4.11 3.36
C LEU A 26 -10.79 -5.33 4.21
N ALA A 27 -11.38 -6.35 3.59
CA ALA A 27 -11.72 -7.60 4.28
C ALA A 27 -10.46 -8.29 4.84
N ILE A 28 -9.39 -8.37 4.04
CA ILE A 28 -8.14 -8.98 4.49
C ILE A 28 -7.54 -8.18 5.65
N VAL A 29 -7.37 -6.86 5.52
CA VAL A 29 -6.71 -6.05 6.56
C VAL A 29 -7.51 -6.02 7.87
N ALA A 30 -8.85 -6.04 7.80
CA ALA A 30 -9.72 -6.12 8.96
C ALA A 30 -9.46 -7.39 9.79
N ASP A 31 -9.25 -8.52 9.11
CA ASP A 31 -9.08 -9.82 9.76
C ASP A 31 -7.63 -10.12 10.21
N SER A 32 -6.63 -9.35 9.74
CA SER A 32 -5.23 -9.80 9.80
C SER A 32 -4.24 -8.85 10.49
N ARG A 33 -4.70 -7.76 11.13
CA ARG A 33 -3.86 -6.67 11.70
C ARG A 33 -2.87 -6.07 10.69
N LEU A 34 -3.03 -6.35 9.39
CA LEU A 34 -2.15 -5.86 8.36
C LEU A 34 -2.48 -4.40 8.08
N ARG A 35 -1.44 -3.57 8.05
CA ARG A 35 -1.60 -2.14 7.73
C ARG A 35 -0.98 -1.75 6.41
N CYS A 36 -0.54 -2.72 5.62
CA CYS A 36 0.31 -2.45 4.48
C CYS A 36 -0.19 -3.14 3.24
N VAL A 37 -0.19 -2.37 2.15
CA VAL A 37 -0.70 -2.81 0.86
C VAL A 37 0.28 -2.39 -0.23
N LEU A 38 0.62 -3.33 -1.12
CA LEU A 38 1.27 -3.03 -2.38
C LEU A 38 0.25 -3.19 -3.51
N TYR A 39 -0.06 -2.07 -4.18
CA TYR A 39 -0.84 -2.06 -5.41
C TYR A 39 0.09 -2.19 -6.61
N ASP A 40 -0.02 -3.31 -7.33
CA ASP A 40 0.74 -3.57 -8.55
C ASP A 40 -0.15 -3.28 -9.77
N LEU A 41 0.11 -2.15 -10.42
CA LEU A 41 -0.63 -1.65 -11.59
C LEU A 41 0.19 -1.77 -12.88
N LEU A 42 1.29 -2.52 -12.90
CA LEU A 42 2.18 -2.64 -14.05
C LEU A 42 1.48 -3.11 -15.33
N GLU A 43 0.48 -3.97 -15.16
CA GLU A 43 -0.31 -4.55 -16.24
C GLU A 43 -1.71 -3.89 -16.33
N ALA A 44 -1.95 -2.82 -15.57
CA ALA A 44 -3.22 -2.09 -15.59
C ALA A 44 -3.27 -1.12 -16.78
N ARG A 45 -4.48 -0.93 -17.30
CA ARG A 45 -4.83 -0.05 -18.40
C ARG A 45 -5.98 0.86 -17.96
N ALA A 46 -6.08 2.05 -18.54
CA ALA A 46 -7.23 2.94 -18.41
C ALA A 46 -7.69 3.24 -16.96
N LEU A 47 -6.81 3.83 -16.14
CA LEU A 47 -7.20 4.44 -14.86
C LEU A 47 -7.69 5.87 -15.17
N THR A 48 -9.00 6.14 -15.15
CA THR A 48 -9.53 7.48 -15.42
C THR A 48 -9.64 8.33 -14.15
N PRO A 49 -9.70 9.67 -14.24
CA PRO A 49 -9.93 10.54 -13.08
C PRO A 49 -11.24 10.23 -12.34
N GLU A 50 -12.31 9.86 -13.04
CA GLU A 50 -13.60 9.48 -12.45
C GLU A 50 -13.45 8.24 -11.57
N VAL A 51 -12.68 7.27 -12.04
CA VAL A 51 -12.35 6.06 -11.29
C VAL A 51 -11.53 6.39 -10.03
N ALA A 52 -10.60 7.35 -10.10
CA ALA A 52 -9.87 7.84 -8.93
C ALA A 52 -10.77 8.51 -7.89
N LEU A 53 -11.78 9.28 -8.32
CA LEU A 53 -12.76 9.87 -7.40
C LEU A 53 -13.58 8.80 -6.67
N SER A 54 -13.89 7.69 -7.34
CA SER A 54 -14.55 6.55 -6.70
C SER A 54 -13.67 5.89 -5.64
N GLN A 55 -12.36 5.81 -5.86
CA GLN A 55 -11.41 5.31 -4.85
C GLN A 55 -11.34 6.23 -3.61
N ILE A 56 -11.32 7.56 -3.77
CA ILE A 56 -11.30 8.50 -2.65
C ILE A 56 -12.50 8.27 -1.72
N ARG A 57 -13.71 8.17 -2.29
CA ARG A 57 -14.94 7.94 -1.52
C ARG A 57 -14.91 6.63 -0.74
N LEU A 58 -14.30 5.59 -1.31
CA LEU A 58 -14.17 4.29 -0.66
C LEU A 58 -13.14 4.32 0.48
N ASP A 59 -12.08 5.12 0.34
CA ASP A 59 -11.04 5.28 1.35
C ASP A 59 -11.51 6.09 2.56
N GLU A 60 -12.25 7.17 2.34
CA GLU A 60 -12.80 8.03 3.41
C GLU A 60 -13.86 7.31 4.25
N ALA A 61 -14.55 6.31 3.70
CA ALA A 61 -15.67 5.64 4.33
C ALA A 61 -15.28 4.47 5.26
N GLY A 62 -13.99 4.13 5.41
CA GLY A 62 -13.57 2.91 6.10
C GLY A 62 -12.18 2.92 6.73
N PRO A 63 -11.69 1.77 7.24
CA PRO A 63 -10.38 1.66 7.90
C PRO A 63 -9.18 1.81 6.93
N GLY A 64 -9.44 2.17 5.67
CA GLY A 64 -8.40 2.41 4.67
C GLY A 64 -7.47 3.57 5.02
N ALA A 65 -7.95 4.54 5.81
CA ALA A 65 -7.17 5.73 6.19
C ALA A 65 -5.86 5.41 6.93
N ASP A 66 -5.79 4.28 7.65
CA ASP A 66 -4.62 3.87 8.44
C ASP A 66 -3.65 2.97 7.66
N LEU A 67 -3.89 2.74 6.37
CA LEU A 67 -3.05 1.86 5.54
C LEU A 67 -1.87 2.62 4.94
N ARG A 68 -0.68 2.03 5.06
CA ARG A 68 0.51 2.43 4.30
C ARG A 68 0.53 1.73 2.95
N ARG A 69 0.63 2.48 1.86
CA ARG A 69 0.41 1.97 0.50
C ARG A 69 1.56 2.24 -0.45
N ALA A 70 2.16 1.19 -0.98
CA ALA A 70 3.07 1.32 -2.12
C ALA A 70 2.29 1.07 -3.41
N ILE A 71 2.40 1.97 -4.38
CA ILE A 71 1.67 1.84 -5.65
C ILE A 71 2.69 1.81 -6.79
N VAL A 72 2.79 0.67 -7.46
CA VAL A 72 3.72 0.46 -8.56
C VAL A 72 2.99 0.68 -9.87
N VAL A 73 3.48 1.60 -10.69
CA VAL A 73 2.84 2.02 -11.93
C VAL A 73 3.80 1.95 -13.12
N PRO A 74 3.29 1.70 -14.34
CA PRO A 74 4.13 1.58 -15.53
C PRO A 74 4.48 2.95 -16.15
N ASN A 75 3.73 4.01 -15.84
CA ASN A 75 3.90 5.33 -16.48
C ASN A 75 3.40 6.50 -15.61
N SER A 76 3.70 7.72 -16.05
CA SER A 76 3.31 8.99 -15.40
C SER A 76 1.81 9.25 -15.36
N HIS A 77 1.06 8.77 -16.36
CA HIS A 77 -0.39 8.93 -16.39
C HIS A 77 -1.05 8.17 -15.23
N LEU A 78 -0.74 6.88 -15.07
CA LEU A 78 -1.24 6.09 -13.94
C LEU A 78 -0.70 6.62 -12.60
N ALA A 79 0.54 7.13 -12.57
CA ALA A 79 1.10 7.76 -11.37
C ALA A 79 0.31 8.99 -10.92
N TYR A 80 -0.12 9.83 -11.87
CA TYR A 80 -0.92 11.01 -11.59
C TYR A 80 -2.30 10.60 -11.02
N VAL A 81 -2.99 9.69 -11.70
CA VAL A 81 -4.33 9.25 -11.31
C VAL A 81 -4.31 8.50 -9.97
N ALA A 82 -3.29 7.69 -9.70
CA ALA A 82 -3.11 7.03 -8.40
C ALA A 82 -2.93 8.03 -7.25
N ARG A 83 -2.17 9.12 -7.45
CA ARG A 83 -2.02 10.17 -6.43
C ARG A 83 -3.35 10.86 -6.12
N LEU A 84 -4.18 11.08 -7.14
CA LEU A 84 -5.53 11.61 -6.93
C LEU A 84 -6.36 10.60 -6.12
N ALA A 85 -6.31 9.32 -6.49
CA ALA A 85 -7.12 8.25 -5.91
C ALA A 85 -6.83 8.01 -4.41
N PHE A 86 -5.57 8.13 -3.99
CA PHE A 86 -5.13 7.85 -2.63
C PHE A 86 -4.89 9.11 -1.77
N GLY A 87 -5.09 10.31 -2.33
CA GLY A 87 -5.25 11.57 -1.60
C GLY A 87 -4.19 11.83 -0.52
N THR A 88 -4.64 11.99 0.73
CA THR A 88 -3.81 12.29 1.92
C THR A 88 -3.33 11.05 2.68
N SER A 89 -3.67 9.84 2.23
CA SER A 89 -3.22 8.61 2.89
C SER A 89 -1.70 8.45 2.82
N ASP A 90 -1.11 7.69 3.76
CA ASP A 90 0.32 7.36 3.73
C ASP A 90 0.61 6.45 2.53
N HIS A 91 0.90 7.07 1.39
CA HIS A 91 1.15 6.36 0.15
C HIS A 91 2.36 6.90 -0.60
N ARG A 92 2.99 6.01 -1.37
CA ARG A 92 4.09 6.35 -2.26
C ARG A 92 3.97 5.62 -3.59
N VAL A 93 4.22 6.36 -4.67
CA VAL A 93 4.16 5.85 -6.05
C VAL A 93 5.57 5.51 -6.54
N PHE A 94 5.73 4.34 -7.15
CA PHE A 94 6.97 3.80 -7.69
C PHE A 94 6.81 3.51 -9.18
N TYR A 95 7.75 3.98 -10.00
CA TYR A 95 7.74 3.78 -11.45
C TYR A 95 8.48 2.50 -11.80
N SER A 96 7.73 1.46 -12.16
CA SER A 96 8.27 0.15 -12.54
C SER A 96 9.28 -0.48 -11.56
N ASP A 97 9.31 -0.02 -10.31
CA ASP A 97 10.27 -0.44 -9.30
C ASP A 97 9.55 -1.08 -8.10
N ILE A 98 9.15 -2.34 -8.31
CA ILE A 98 8.58 -3.19 -7.24
C ILE A 98 9.57 -3.36 -6.08
N ALA A 99 10.88 -3.43 -6.37
CA ALA A 99 11.88 -3.66 -5.35
C ALA A 99 11.99 -2.45 -4.39
N ALA A 100 11.95 -1.23 -4.91
CA ALA A 100 11.88 -0.02 -4.09
C ALA A 100 10.59 0.07 -3.29
N ALA A 101 9.46 -0.34 -3.88
CA ALA A 101 8.18 -0.40 -3.18
C ALA A 101 8.25 -1.31 -1.95
N PHE A 102 8.81 -2.52 -2.10
CA PHE A 102 9.01 -3.42 -0.96
C PHE A 102 9.97 -2.84 0.09
N ARG A 103 11.10 -2.26 -0.33
CA ARG A 103 12.06 -1.65 0.62
C ARG A 103 11.41 -0.56 1.46
N TRP A 104 10.62 0.31 0.83
CA TRP A 104 9.94 1.40 1.53
C TRP A 104 8.86 0.92 2.49
N LEU A 105 8.20 -0.20 2.19
CA LEU A 105 7.25 -0.84 3.09
C LEU A 105 7.95 -1.52 4.27
N ASP A 106 9.18 -2.00 4.11
CA ASP A 106 9.95 -2.70 5.15
C ASP A 106 10.85 -1.75 5.99
N GLU A 107 10.82 -0.43 5.73
CA GLU A 107 11.57 0.57 6.50
C GLU A 107 11.21 0.50 8.01
N PRO A 108 12.15 0.72 8.95
CA PRO A 108 11.89 0.57 10.39
C PRO A 108 10.78 1.49 10.95
N GLU A 109 10.57 2.63 10.30
CA GLU A 109 9.53 3.61 10.64
C GLU A 109 8.16 3.22 10.06
N SER A 110 8.12 2.19 9.23
CA SER A 110 6.91 1.68 8.59
C SER A 110 6.08 0.86 9.59
N PRO A 111 4.74 1.03 9.61
CA PRO A 111 3.85 0.14 10.35
C PRO A 111 3.89 -1.32 9.86
N CYS A 112 4.55 -1.60 8.73
CA CYS A 112 4.76 -2.96 8.22
C CYS A 112 6.04 -3.62 8.74
N ALA A 113 6.94 -2.85 9.36
CA ALA A 113 8.17 -3.39 9.91
C ALA A 113 7.80 -4.45 10.95
N ASP A 114 8.42 -5.62 10.85
CA ASP A 114 8.21 -6.69 11.81
C ASP A 114 8.67 -6.19 13.19
N GLU A 115 7.74 -5.97 14.12
CA GLU A 115 8.04 -5.55 15.50
C GLU A 115 9.03 -6.53 16.18
N SER A 116 9.13 -7.77 15.67
CA SER A 116 10.09 -8.77 16.13
C SER A 116 11.56 -8.35 15.95
N VAL A 117 11.86 -7.42 15.03
CA VAL A 117 13.22 -6.91 14.81
C VAL A 117 13.52 -5.75 15.77
N ALA A 118 12.57 -4.84 15.97
CA ALA A 118 12.76 -3.65 16.81
C ALA A 118 12.93 -3.98 18.31
N VAL A 119 12.36 -5.08 18.80
CA VAL A 119 12.52 -5.51 20.21
C VAL A 119 13.92 -6.11 20.48
N ARG A 120 14.60 -6.66 19.48
CA ARG A 120 15.92 -7.31 19.66
C ARG A 120 17.07 -6.32 19.85
N ASP A 121 17.01 -5.14 19.22
CA ASP A 121 18.09 -4.15 19.31
C ASP A 121 18.10 -3.36 20.64
N ARG A 122 16.94 -3.24 21.31
CA ARG A 122 16.89 -2.58 22.64
C ARG A 122 17.43 -3.45 23.78
N GLN A 123 17.45 -4.78 23.64
CA GLN A 123 17.95 -5.67 24.70
C GLN A 123 19.47 -5.88 24.67
N GLN A 124 20.16 -5.67 23.54
CA GLN A 124 21.61 -5.84 23.47
C GLN A 124 22.42 -4.62 23.94
N SER A 125 21.83 -3.42 23.93
CA SER A 125 22.51 -2.19 24.34
C SER A 125 22.54 -1.96 25.86
N SER A 126 21.89 -2.82 26.65
CA SER A 126 21.85 -2.72 28.13
C SER A 126 22.75 -3.74 28.86
N GLN A 127 23.47 -4.62 28.15
CA GLN A 127 24.34 -5.65 28.77
C GLN A 127 25.85 -5.45 28.55
N ARG A 128 26.31 -4.31 28.02
CA ARG A 128 27.76 -4.01 27.81
C ARG A 128 28.34 -2.95 28.76
N ALA A 129 27.70 -2.73 29.89
CA ALA A 129 28.25 -1.90 30.96
C ALA A 129 28.22 -2.68 32.27
N HIS A 130 29.17 -3.60 32.43
CA HIS A 130 29.60 -4.07 33.75
C HIS A 130 31.05 -4.50 33.74
#